data_AF-A0A4Q1FQQ6-F1
#
_entry.id   AF-A0A4Q1FQQ6-F1
#
_cell.length_a   1.000
_cell.length_b   1.000
_cell.length_c   1.000
_cell.angle_alpha   90.00
_cell.angle_beta   90.00
_cell.angle_gamma   90.00
#
_symmetry.space_group_name_H-M   'P 1'
#
loop_
_entity.id
_entity.type
_entity.pdbx_description
1 polymer ?
#
loop_
_entity_poly.entity_id
_entity_poly.type
_entity_poly.pdbx_seq_one_letter_code
_entity_poly.pdbx_strand_id
1 'polypeptide(L)'
;MVKKYNEDHHSKVFFDGFDMQYATGAIDQIRKKYQENHLPEQEINDLETALKENNRGFRTYSKKGQKIISEYLFVIKQKSDSIKNPEEKLRFLQNIDIVRQYSQLSFIRRDQFMAENVKWLKENHLNSKVIVSAHNYHIAKLNSDRMGYWVNEMYNKDFVNFGFAFYEGTYSASIDGKLGSYNSEKAGPGTLEYKLNSLNIPIFILDLKAIKKDGNKLGNWILKDILFRKTGSGTDGNEFIKTNVADSFDYLIFINKSTNSKLLIGKSK
;
A
#
# COMPACT_ATOMS: atom_id res chain seq x y z
N MET A 1 7.93 16.08 -11.98
CA MET A 1 7.19 17.02 -11.11
C MET A 1 7.81 17.10 -9.72
N VAL A 2 7.89 16.02 -8.94
CA VAL A 2 8.48 16.09 -7.57
C VAL A 2 9.99 16.30 -7.55
N LYS A 3 10.76 15.73 -8.49
CA LYS A 3 12.19 16.04 -8.62
C LYS A 3 12.45 17.55 -8.74
N LYS A 4 11.74 18.21 -9.66
CA LYS A 4 11.80 19.67 -9.86
C LYS A 4 11.37 20.43 -8.59
N TYR A 5 10.29 20.01 -7.94
CA TYR A 5 9.88 20.60 -6.65
C TYR A 5 11.01 20.53 -5.62
N ASN A 6 11.67 19.37 -5.49
CA ASN A 6 12.79 19.18 -4.57
C ASN A 6 14.06 19.95 -4.98
N GLU A 7 14.24 20.35 -6.23
CA GLU A 7 15.35 21.21 -6.64
C GLU A 7 15.08 22.66 -6.19
N ASP A 8 13.83 23.12 -6.30
CA ASP A 8 13.44 24.52 -6.12
C ASP A 8 13.03 24.91 -4.69
N HIS A 9 12.81 23.94 -3.77
CA HIS A 9 12.23 24.21 -2.44
C HIS A 9 13.09 23.67 -1.29
N HIS A 10 13.14 24.37 -0.15
CA HIS A 10 13.83 23.88 1.06
C HIS A 10 13.12 22.69 1.70
N SER A 11 11.78 22.75 1.80
CA SER A 11 10.96 21.61 2.23
C SER A 11 10.92 20.56 1.13
N LYS A 12 11.50 19.38 1.38
CA LYS A 12 11.58 18.30 0.39
C LYS A 12 10.43 17.30 0.56
N VAL A 13 10.06 16.67 -0.55
CA VAL A 13 9.17 15.50 -0.59
C VAL A 13 10.02 14.26 -0.78
N PHE A 14 9.84 13.29 0.11
CA PHE A 14 10.52 12.00 0.06
C PHE A 14 9.57 10.91 -0.42
N PHE A 15 10.12 9.91 -1.10
CA PHE A 15 9.37 8.72 -1.53
C PHE A 15 9.96 7.50 -0.85
N ASP A 16 9.07 6.63 -0.39
CA ASP A 16 9.46 5.37 0.21
C ASP A 16 8.41 4.29 -0.09
N GLY A 17 8.82 3.03 0.07
CA GLY A 17 7.95 1.87 0.00
C GLY A 17 7.51 1.44 1.39
N PHE A 18 6.26 1.00 1.53
CA PHE A 18 5.73 0.43 2.77
C PHE A 18 5.35 -1.04 2.62
N ASP A 19 5.32 -1.57 1.40
CA ASP A 19 5.00 -2.96 1.10
C ASP A 19 6.28 -3.82 1.06
N MET A 20 6.13 -5.08 1.46
CA MET A 20 7.24 -6.03 1.66
C MET A 20 6.97 -7.34 0.92
N GLN A 21 6.43 -7.26 -0.31
CA GLN A 21 6.25 -8.43 -1.17
C GLN A 21 7.58 -9.01 -1.69
N TYR A 22 8.68 -8.28 -1.53
CA TYR A 22 10.04 -8.66 -1.91
C TYR A 22 11.01 -8.23 -0.82
N ALA A 23 12.04 -9.03 -0.60
CA ALA A 23 13.10 -8.72 0.36
C ALA A 23 14.35 -8.15 -0.31
N THR A 24 14.56 -8.40 -1.61
CA THR A 24 15.79 -8.05 -2.34
C THR A 24 16.23 -6.60 -2.11
N GLY A 25 15.32 -5.64 -2.26
CA GLY A 25 15.65 -4.22 -2.07
C GLY A 25 16.16 -3.89 -0.67
N ALA A 26 15.59 -4.52 0.37
CA ALA A 26 16.07 -4.35 1.74
C ALA A 26 17.42 -5.03 1.97
N ILE A 27 17.62 -6.22 1.40
CA ILE A 27 18.89 -6.96 1.46
C ILE A 27 20.01 -6.17 0.77
N ASP A 28 19.75 -5.58 -0.40
CA ASP A 28 20.72 -4.76 -1.12
C ASP A 28 21.17 -3.55 -0.29
N GLN A 29 20.25 -2.90 0.43
CA GLN A 29 20.59 -1.79 1.33
C GLN A 29 21.40 -2.26 2.55
N ILE A 30 21.10 -3.44 3.12
CA ILE A 30 21.89 -4.05 4.19
C ILE A 30 23.31 -4.35 3.69
N ARG A 31 23.43 -5.00 2.53
CA ARG A 31 24.71 -5.32 1.88
C ARG A 31 25.54 -4.08 1.59
N LYS A 32 24.93 -3.02 1.07
CA LYS A 32 25.61 -1.74 0.87
C LYS A 32 26.24 -1.21 2.18
N LYS A 33 25.52 -1.28 3.30
CA LYS A 33 26.05 -0.85 4.59
C LYS A 33 27.18 -1.75 5.11
N TYR A 34 27.15 -3.05 4.81
CA TYR A 34 28.27 -3.94 5.09
C TYR A 34 29.53 -3.53 4.33
N GLN A 35 29.40 -3.25 3.04
CA GLN A 35 30.51 -2.85 2.16
C GLN A 35 31.13 -1.51 2.62
N GLU A 36 30.30 -0.51 2.92
CA GLU A 36 30.76 0.78 3.43
C GLU A 36 31.52 0.67 4.76
N ASN A 37 31.19 -0.33 5.59
CA ASN A 37 31.83 -0.57 6.89
C ASN A 37 32.86 -1.71 6.87
N HIS A 38 33.22 -2.23 5.69
CA HIS A 38 34.19 -3.32 5.50
C HIS A 38 33.88 -4.59 6.31
N LEU A 39 32.59 -4.93 6.43
CA LEU A 39 32.12 -6.10 7.16
C LEU A 39 32.07 -7.35 6.26
N PRO A 40 32.34 -8.57 6.79
CA PRO A 40 32.20 -9.81 6.02
C PRO A 40 30.74 -10.08 5.61
N GLU A 41 30.49 -10.35 4.33
CA GLU A 41 29.12 -10.55 3.79
C GLU A 41 28.56 -11.97 3.96
N GLN A 42 29.28 -12.91 4.61
CA GLN A 42 28.86 -14.32 4.70
C GLN A 42 27.45 -14.47 5.29
N GLU A 43 27.13 -13.70 6.32
CA GLU A 43 25.83 -13.74 7.01
C GLU A 43 24.68 -13.31 6.08
N ILE A 44 24.94 -12.39 5.14
CA ILE A 44 23.97 -11.94 4.13
C ILE A 44 23.77 -13.04 3.08
N ASN A 45 24.86 -13.67 2.62
CA ASN A 45 24.79 -14.76 1.65
C ASN A 45 24.02 -15.96 2.22
N ASP A 46 24.21 -16.27 3.50
CA ASP A 46 23.48 -17.32 4.21
C ASP A 46 21.99 -16.96 4.37
N LEU A 47 21.69 -15.69 4.68
CA LEU A 47 20.31 -15.17 4.73
C LEU A 47 19.62 -15.28 3.36
N GLU A 48 20.25 -14.83 2.28
CA GLU A 48 19.71 -14.95 0.91
C GLU A 48 19.46 -16.42 0.54
N THR A 49 20.41 -17.30 0.89
CA THR A 49 20.28 -18.75 0.70
C THR A 49 19.11 -19.33 1.50
N ALA A 50 18.86 -18.84 2.71
CA ALA A 50 17.69 -19.24 3.51
C ALA A 50 16.37 -18.71 2.94
N LEU A 51 16.38 -17.50 2.39
CA LEU A 51 15.23 -16.87 1.76
C LEU A 51 14.87 -17.51 0.42
N LYS A 52 15.87 -18.00 -0.35
CA LYS A 52 15.75 -18.62 -1.68
C LYS A 52 14.84 -17.82 -2.63
N GLU A 53 15.01 -16.50 -2.69
CA GLU A 53 14.12 -15.56 -3.40
C GLU A 53 14.18 -15.77 -4.92
N ASN A 54 13.44 -16.74 -5.43
CA ASN A 54 13.52 -17.15 -6.84
C ASN A 54 12.29 -16.79 -7.68
N ASN A 55 11.22 -16.20 -7.10
CA ASN A 55 9.99 -15.82 -7.83
C ASN A 55 9.13 -14.77 -7.10
N ARG A 56 8.30 -14.08 -7.89
CA ARG A 56 7.27 -13.11 -7.46
C ARG A 56 6.11 -13.79 -6.71
N GLY A 57 5.75 -13.30 -5.52
CA GLY A 57 4.50 -13.66 -4.83
C GLY A 57 4.67 -14.04 -3.36
N PHE A 58 3.54 -14.35 -2.72
CA PHE A 58 3.50 -14.79 -1.32
C PHE A 58 4.27 -16.10 -1.16
N ARG A 59 5.33 -16.08 -0.35
CA ARG A 59 6.01 -17.28 0.09
C ARG A 59 5.72 -17.52 1.56
N THR A 60 5.17 -18.69 1.84
CA THR A 60 4.97 -19.13 3.22
C THR A 60 6.20 -19.88 3.71
N TYR A 61 6.90 -19.31 4.68
CA TYR A 61 8.00 -19.99 5.36
C TYR A 61 7.48 -20.85 6.51
N SER A 62 8.03 -22.06 6.66
CA SER A 62 7.75 -22.91 7.83
C SER A 62 8.26 -22.25 9.12
N LYS A 63 7.72 -22.64 10.28
CA LYS A 63 8.21 -22.12 11.59
C LYS A 63 9.73 -22.31 11.76
N LYS A 64 10.26 -23.45 11.30
CA LYS A 64 11.71 -23.72 11.31
C LYS A 64 12.46 -22.75 10.38
N GLY A 65 11.94 -22.50 9.17
CA GLY A 65 12.52 -21.54 8.23
C GLY A 65 12.52 -20.11 8.78
N GLN A 66 11.40 -19.67 9.36
CA GLN A 66 11.30 -18.35 10.02
C GLN A 66 12.30 -18.22 11.17
N LYS A 67 12.49 -19.28 11.96
CA LYS A 67 13.49 -19.31 13.04
C LYS A 67 14.91 -19.12 12.49
N ILE A 68 15.29 -19.89 11.48
CA ILE A 68 16.61 -19.77 10.83
C ILE A 68 16.83 -18.36 10.28
N ILE A 69 15.85 -17.79 9.59
CA ILE A 69 15.92 -16.41 9.08
C ILE A 69 16.10 -15.42 10.25
N SER A 70 15.35 -15.60 11.35
CA SER A 70 15.48 -14.72 12.52
C SER A 70 16.84 -14.80 13.20
N GLU A 71 17.50 -15.96 13.19
CA GLU A 71 18.85 -16.14 13.72
C GLU A 71 19.88 -15.35 12.88
N TYR A 72 19.81 -15.43 11.55
CA TYR A 72 20.66 -14.60 10.68
C TYR A 72 20.39 -13.10 10.84
N LEU A 73 19.12 -12.69 10.89
CA LEU A 73 18.75 -11.29 11.10
C LEU A 73 19.23 -10.77 12.47
N PHE A 74 19.28 -11.61 13.50
CA PHE A 74 19.82 -11.23 14.80
C PHE A 74 21.31 -10.90 14.72
N VAL A 75 22.11 -11.73 14.03
CA VAL A 75 23.54 -11.48 13.83
C VAL A 75 23.77 -10.20 12.99
N ILE A 76 23.01 -10.04 11.91
CA ILE A 76 23.09 -8.86 11.04
C ILE A 76 22.73 -7.59 11.82
N LYS A 77 21.72 -7.65 12.68
CA LYS A 77 21.29 -6.53 13.53
C LYS A 77 22.40 -6.02 14.46
N GLN A 78 23.25 -6.91 14.99
CA GLN A 78 24.37 -6.51 15.85
C GLN A 78 25.39 -5.63 15.11
N LYS A 79 25.50 -5.76 13.79
CA LYS A 79 26.41 -4.90 13.00
C LYS A 79 25.98 -3.43 12.97
N SER A 80 24.76 -3.12 13.37
CA SER A 80 24.28 -1.74 13.49
C SER A 80 25.10 -0.89 14.47
N ASP A 81 25.90 -1.50 15.35
CA ASP A 81 26.81 -0.78 16.25
C ASP A 81 28.02 -0.15 15.55
N SER A 82 28.37 -0.65 14.35
CA SER A 82 29.39 -0.04 13.49
C SER A 82 28.88 1.22 12.76
N ILE A 83 27.55 1.38 12.64
CA ILE A 83 26.93 2.48 11.89
C ILE A 83 26.81 3.71 12.78
N LYS A 84 27.67 4.70 12.55
CA LYS A 84 27.74 5.92 13.37
C LYS A 84 26.62 6.92 13.10
N ASN A 85 26.19 7.05 11.83
CA ASN A 85 25.13 7.98 11.48
C ASN A 85 23.77 7.44 12.01
N PRO A 86 23.06 8.18 12.88
CA PRO A 86 21.81 7.69 13.47
C PRO A 86 20.71 7.40 12.46
N GLU A 87 20.56 8.23 11.42
CA GLU A 87 19.54 8.05 10.38
C GLU A 87 19.84 6.82 9.54
N GLU A 88 21.10 6.61 9.17
CA GLU A 88 21.52 5.40 8.45
C GLU A 88 21.36 4.14 9.31
N LYS A 89 21.64 4.24 10.61
CA LYS A 89 21.42 3.14 11.56
C LYS A 89 19.94 2.78 11.64
N LEU A 90 19.05 3.77 11.74
CA LEU A 90 17.60 3.55 11.75
C LEU A 90 17.13 2.92 10.43
N ARG A 91 17.63 3.39 9.29
CA ARG A 91 17.31 2.81 7.98
C ARG A 91 17.80 1.37 7.84
N PHE A 92 19.00 1.07 8.32
CA PHE A 92 19.55 -0.29 8.35
C PHE A 92 18.67 -1.23 9.19
N LEU A 93 18.26 -0.79 10.38
CA LEU A 93 17.37 -1.55 11.25
C LEU A 93 15.99 -1.76 10.63
N GLN A 94 15.47 -0.77 9.90
CA GLN A 94 14.20 -0.91 9.19
C GLN A 94 14.29 -1.93 8.06
N ASN A 95 15.39 -1.97 7.31
CA ASN A 95 15.58 -2.99 6.28
C ASN A 95 15.62 -4.40 6.88
N ILE A 96 16.23 -4.58 8.05
CA ILE A 96 16.17 -5.86 8.79
C ILE A 96 14.72 -6.22 9.15
N ASP A 97 13.93 -5.24 9.61
CA ASP A 97 12.53 -5.48 9.94
C ASP A 97 11.69 -5.83 8.70
N ILE A 98 11.93 -5.19 7.55
CA ILE A 98 11.28 -5.54 6.28
C ILE A 98 11.58 -7.00 5.90
N VAL A 99 12.82 -7.47 6.04
CA VAL A 99 13.16 -8.88 5.77
C VAL A 99 12.48 -9.83 6.77
N ARG A 100 12.40 -9.44 8.05
CA ARG A 100 11.63 -10.19 9.06
C ARG A 100 10.16 -10.30 8.65
N GLN A 101 9.52 -9.19 8.29
CA GLN A 101 8.12 -9.13 7.88
C GLN A 101 7.89 -9.99 6.63
N TYR A 102 8.78 -9.90 5.63
CA TYR A 102 8.73 -10.75 4.43
C TYR A 102 8.75 -12.25 4.78
N SER A 103 9.63 -12.68 5.70
CA SER A 103 9.68 -14.09 6.13
C SER A 103 8.40 -14.57 6.83
N GLN A 104 7.61 -13.63 7.36
CA GLN A 104 6.39 -13.88 8.12
C GLN A 104 5.12 -13.52 7.34
N LEU A 105 5.26 -13.21 6.05
CA LEU A 105 4.19 -12.67 5.23
C LEU A 105 3.06 -13.69 5.10
N SER A 106 1.85 -13.21 5.37
CA SER A 106 0.60 -13.93 5.08
C SER A 106 -0.42 -12.91 4.58
N PHE A 107 -1.52 -13.38 3.99
CA PHE A 107 -2.59 -12.49 3.53
C PHE A 107 -3.09 -11.59 4.67
N ILE A 108 -3.33 -12.17 5.84
CA ILE A 108 -3.83 -11.46 7.04
C ILE A 108 -2.80 -10.47 7.59
N ARG A 109 -1.49 -10.79 7.53
CA ARG A 109 -0.45 -9.98 8.18
C ARG A 109 0.16 -8.92 7.26
N ARG A 110 0.04 -9.06 5.93
CA ARG A 110 0.68 -8.13 4.98
C ARG A 110 0.26 -6.69 5.24
N ASP A 111 -1.04 -6.45 5.36
CA ASP A 111 -1.58 -5.12 5.55
C ASP A 111 -1.29 -4.55 6.94
N GLN A 112 -1.18 -5.40 7.96
CA GLN A 112 -0.66 -5.00 9.27
C GLN A 112 0.81 -4.55 9.17
N PHE A 113 1.67 -5.31 8.49
CA PHE A 113 3.06 -4.93 8.28
C PHE A 113 3.20 -3.66 7.44
N MET A 114 2.33 -3.45 6.45
CA MET A 114 2.28 -2.19 5.70
C MET A 114 1.96 -1.01 6.63
N ALA A 115 1.03 -1.19 7.57
CA ALA A 115 0.71 -0.17 8.57
C ALA A 115 1.88 0.09 9.53
N GLU A 116 2.58 -0.96 9.98
CA GLU A 116 3.82 -0.85 10.78
C GLU A 116 4.90 -0.05 10.03
N ASN A 117 5.07 -0.28 8.73
CA ASN A 117 6.03 0.47 7.91
C ASN A 117 5.62 1.93 7.70
N VAL A 118 4.32 2.21 7.49
CA VAL A 118 3.80 3.59 7.45
C VAL A 118 4.05 4.29 8.78
N LYS A 119 3.84 3.59 9.91
CA LYS A 119 4.14 4.13 11.24
C LYS A 119 5.61 4.46 11.38
N TRP A 120 6.50 3.55 11.00
CA TRP A 120 7.94 3.78 11.02
C TRP A 120 8.31 5.04 10.21
N LEU A 121 7.78 5.21 9.00
CA LEU A 121 8.01 6.40 8.18
C LEU A 121 7.54 7.70 8.87
N LYS A 122 6.36 7.68 9.49
CA LYS A 122 5.80 8.84 10.18
C LYS A 122 6.62 9.25 11.40
N GLU A 123 7.15 8.27 12.13
CA GLU A 123 7.95 8.47 13.35
C GLU A 123 9.39 8.88 13.06
N ASN A 124 9.97 8.42 11.94
CA ASN A 124 11.36 8.72 11.57
C ASN A 124 11.52 9.97 10.70
N HIS A 125 10.41 10.51 10.17
CA HIS A 125 10.38 11.83 9.51
C HIS A 125 9.53 12.81 10.33
N LEU A 126 10.05 13.20 11.50
CA LEU A 126 9.39 14.12 12.43
C LEU A 126 9.05 15.46 11.73
N ASN A 127 7.92 16.05 12.10
CA ASN A 127 7.35 17.26 11.49
C ASN A 127 6.90 17.13 10.02
N SER A 128 6.86 15.93 9.45
CA SER A 128 6.29 15.69 8.12
C SER A 128 4.86 15.13 8.19
N LYS A 129 4.10 15.38 7.11
CA LYS A 129 2.86 14.67 6.79
C LYS A 129 3.20 13.52 5.85
N VAL A 130 2.55 12.37 6.03
CA VAL A 130 2.72 11.20 5.17
C VAL A 130 1.48 11.07 4.28
N ILE A 131 1.69 10.92 2.97
CA ILE A 131 0.64 10.57 2.02
C ILE A 131 0.82 9.10 1.66
N VAL A 132 -0.16 8.27 1.99
CA VAL A 132 -0.17 6.85 1.62
C VAL A 132 -1.01 6.69 0.36
N SER A 133 -0.36 6.31 -0.74
CA SER A 133 -1.02 6.04 -2.01
C SER A 133 -1.12 4.53 -2.23
N ALA A 134 -2.30 3.96 -2.04
CA ALA A 134 -2.56 2.54 -2.25
C ALA A 134 -3.98 2.28 -2.76
N HIS A 135 -4.25 1.05 -3.18
CA HIS A 135 -5.56 0.62 -3.64
C HIS A 135 -6.63 0.80 -2.53
N ASN A 136 -7.88 1.09 -2.92
CA ASN A 136 -9.03 1.25 -2.01
C ASN A 136 -9.13 0.15 -0.95
N TYR A 137 -8.87 -1.11 -1.34
CA TYR A 137 -8.85 -2.24 -0.41
C TYR A 137 -7.88 -2.04 0.74
N HIS A 138 -6.66 -1.58 0.48
CA HIS A 138 -5.64 -1.39 1.51
C HIS A 138 -5.95 -0.19 2.41
N ILE A 139 -6.47 0.91 1.87
CA ILE A 139 -6.70 2.14 2.67
C ILE A 139 -8.03 2.20 3.40
N ALA A 140 -8.93 1.24 3.20
CA ALA A 140 -10.24 1.25 3.85
C ALA A 140 -10.14 1.00 5.37
N LYS A 141 -10.97 1.72 6.14
CA LYS A 141 -11.03 1.71 7.62
C LYS A 141 -11.90 0.62 8.24
N LEU A 142 -12.63 -0.15 7.42
CA LEU A 142 -13.53 -1.20 7.89
C LEU A 142 -12.77 -2.15 8.84
N ASN A 143 -13.37 -2.53 9.96
CA ASN A 143 -12.76 -3.46 10.92
C ASN A 143 -12.39 -4.78 10.22
N SER A 144 -11.12 -4.93 9.88
CA SER A 144 -10.61 -6.02 9.07
C SER A 144 -9.08 -6.07 9.09
N ASP A 145 -8.52 -6.98 8.31
CA ASP A 145 -7.09 -7.14 8.07
C ASP A 145 -6.46 -6.05 7.18
N ARG A 146 -7.14 -4.92 6.92
CA ARG A 146 -6.70 -3.90 5.95
C ARG A 146 -5.74 -2.91 6.61
N MET A 147 -4.80 -2.37 5.84
CA MET A 147 -3.83 -1.40 6.35
C MET A 147 -4.52 -0.16 6.91
N GLY A 148 -5.57 0.33 6.25
CA GLY A 148 -6.34 1.49 6.65
C GLY A 148 -7.02 1.34 8.01
N TYR A 149 -7.44 0.12 8.36
CA TYR A 149 -7.94 -0.17 9.70
C TYR A 149 -6.84 0.01 10.74
N TRP A 150 -5.69 -0.66 10.58
CA TRP A 150 -4.57 -0.55 11.52
C TRP A 150 -4.02 0.88 11.65
N VAL A 151 -3.92 1.61 10.53
CA VAL A 151 -3.52 3.03 10.55
C VAL A 151 -4.55 3.88 11.29
N ASN A 152 -5.84 3.60 11.12
CA ASN A 152 -6.90 4.29 11.86
C ASN A 152 -6.84 3.99 13.36
N GLU A 153 -6.53 2.76 13.77
CA GLU A 153 -6.35 2.43 15.19
C GLU A 153 -5.17 3.20 15.82
N MET A 154 -4.09 3.42 15.06
CA MET A 154 -2.91 4.14 15.56
C MET A 154 -3.10 5.67 15.62
N TYR A 155 -3.76 6.25 14.64
CA TYR A 155 -3.79 7.71 14.45
C TYR A 155 -5.19 8.34 14.55
N ASN A 156 -6.26 7.55 14.44
CA ASN A 156 -7.65 7.96 14.56
C ASN A 156 -7.96 9.29 13.84
N LYS A 157 -8.12 10.38 14.58
CA LYS A 157 -8.46 11.72 14.05
C LYS A 157 -7.35 12.31 13.17
N ASP A 158 -6.11 11.86 13.32
CA ASP A 158 -4.96 12.28 12.52
C ASP A 158 -4.80 11.46 11.22
N PHE A 159 -5.69 10.48 11.00
CA PHE A 159 -5.74 9.71 9.75
C PHE A 159 -7.00 10.03 8.95
N VAL A 160 -6.79 10.61 7.77
CA VAL A 160 -7.83 10.90 6.79
C VAL A 160 -7.59 10.06 5.53
N ASN A 161 -8.61 9.36 5.04
CA ASN A 161 -8.52 8.59 3.80
C ASN A 161 -9.52 9.04 2.72
N PHE A 162 -9.14 8.78 1.47
CA PHE A 162 -9.91 9.11 0.27
C PHE A 162 -10.07 7.84 -0.56
N GLY A 163 -11.28 7.30 -0.62
CA GLY A 163 -11.63 6.24 -1.55
C GLY A 163 -11.85 6.80 -2.96
N PHE A 164 -11.69 5.97 -3.99
CA PHE A 164 -11.97 6.33 -5.38
C PHE A 164 -13.08 5.49 -5.97
N ALA A 165 -13.93 6.09 -6.80
CA ALA A 165 -14.99 5.42 -7.53
C ALA A 165 -15.04 5.95 -8.96
N PHE A 166 -15.35 5.09 -9.94
CA PHE A 166 -15.60 5.58 -11.29
C PHE A 166 -16.78 4.87 -11.98
N TYR A 167 -17.54 5.60 -12.79
CA TYR A 167 -18.80 5.08 -13.34
C TYR A 167 -18.59 4.16 -14.56
N GLU A 168 -17.87 4.62 -15.57
CA GLU A 168 -17.51 3.82 -16.76
C GLU A 168 -16.14 4.25 -17.29
N GLY A 169 -15.63 3.56 -18.33
CA GLY A 169 -14.41 3.96 -19.03
C GLY A 169 -13.48 2.79 -19.29
N THR A 170 -12.18 3.08 -19.23
CA THR A 170 -11.12 2.08 -19.39
C THR A 170 -10.14 2.12 -18.23
N TYR A 171 -9.51 0.99 -17.95
CA TYR A 171 -8.43 0.88 -16.97
C TYR A 171 -7.33 -0.06 -17.48
N SER A 172 -6.14 0.04 -16.87
CA SER A 172 -5.06 -0.91 -17.13
C SER A 172 -5.08 -2.02 -16.08
N ALA A 173 -5.00 -3.28 -16.52
CA ALA A 173 -4.99 -4.44 -15.63
C ALA A 173 -4.20 -5.60 -16.23
N SER A 174 -3.99 -6.65 -15.44
CA SER A 174 -3.42 -7.93 -15.86
C SER A 174 -4.49 -9.02 -15.74
N ILE A 175 -5.21 -9.30 -16.83
CA ILE A 175 -6.26 -10.32 -16.88
C ILE A 175 -5.70 -11.55 -17.61
N ASP A 176 -5.79 -12.73 -16.98
CA ASP A 176 -5.23 -13.99 -17.49
C ASP A 176 -3.75 -13.89 -17.89
N GLY A 177 -2.97 -13.17 -17.07
CA GLY A 177 -1.54 -12.94 -17.29
C GLY A 177 -1.21 -11.94 -18.40
N LYS A 178 -2.22 -11.32 -19.03
CA LYS A 178 -2.03 -10.31 -20.09
C LYS A 178 -2.19 -8.92 -19.49
N LEU A 179 -1.10 -8.17 -19.46
CA LEU A 179 -1.14 -6.74 -19.12
C LEU A 179 -1.68 -5.96 -20.31
N GLY A 180 -2.71 -5.15 -20.10
CA GLY A 180 -3.38 -4.43 -21.18
C GLY A 180 -4.33 -3.35 -20.70
N SER A 181 -5.07 -2.79 -21.65
CA SER A 181 -6.17 -1.86 -21.38
C SER A 181 -7.49 -2.58 -21.59
N TYR A 182 -8.41 -2.40 -20.66
CA TYR A 182 -9.69 -3.10 -20.62
C TYR A 182 -10.83 -2.10 -20.43
N ASN A 183 -11.99 -2.43 -20.99
CA ASN A 183 -13.22 -1.69 -20.71
C ASN A 183 -13.73 -2.12 -19.34
N SER A 184 -14.18 -1.16 -18.53
CA SER A 184 -14.93 -1.47 -17.33
C SER A 184 -16.36 -1.87 -17.65
N GLU A 185 -16.94 -2.71 -16.80
CA GLU A 185 -18.37 -2.85 -16.68
C GLU A 185 -18.97 -1.46 -16.37
N LYS A 186 -19.92 -1.01 -17.18
CA LYS A 186 -20.65 0.22 -16.92
C LYS A 186 -21.51 0.03 -15.68
N ALA A 187 -21.35 0.90 -14.68
CA ALA A 187 -22.10 0.77 -13.44
C ALA A 187 -23.62 0.84 -13.68
N GLY A 188 -24.32 -0.23 -13.30
CA GLY A 188 -25.76 -0.39 -13.49
C GLY A 188 -26.60 0.04 -12.27
N PRO A 189 -27.94 0.03 -12.39
CA PRO A 189 -28.83 0.28 -11.26
C PRO A 189 -28.48 -0.56 -10.02
N GLY A 190 -28.51 0.06 -8.85
CA GLY A 190 -28.17 -0.58 -7.57
C GLY A 190 -26.70 -0.42 -7.12
N THR A 191 -25.82 0.05 -8.01
CA THR A 191 -24.45 0.43 -7.67
C THR A 191 -24.36 1.84 -7.10
N LEU A 192 -23.33 2.10 -6.29
CA LEU A 192 -23.00 3.44 -5.80
C LEU A 192 -22.73 4.39 -6.96
N GLU A 193 -21.90 3.94 -7.90
CA GLU A 193 -21.41 4.73 -9.03
C GLU A 193 -22.55 5.17 -9.93
N TYR A 194 -23.57 4.34 -10.15
CA TYR A 194 -24.77 4.73 -10.90
C TYR A 194 -25.52 5.88 -10.22
N LYS A 195 -25.67 5.85 -8.89
CA LYS A 195 -26.30 6.93 -8.12
C LYS A 195 -25.47 8.21 -8.12
N LEU A 196 -24.15 8.10 -8.04
CA LEU A 196 -23.27 9.26 -8.07
C LEU A 196 -23.24 9.91 -9.47
N ASN A 197 -23.30 9.09 -10.52
CA ASN A 197 -23.36 9.58 -11.90
C ASN A 197 -24.64 10.37 -12.20
N SER A 198 -25.76 10.07 -11.54
CA SER A 198 -27.03 10.79 -11.78
C SER A 198 -27.00 12.26 -11.35
N LEU A 199 -25.98 12.68 -10.60
CA LEU A 199 -25.75 14.08 -10.27
C LEU A 199 -25.28 14.91 -11.48
N ASN A 200 -24.87 14.26 -12.58
CA ASN A 200 -24.34 14.91 -13.78
C ASN A 200 -23.13 15.82 -13.50
N ILE A 201 -22.32 15.47 -12.49
CA ILE A 201 -21.06 16.14 -12.16
C ILE A 201 -19.90 15.20 -12.54
N PRO A 202 -19.03 15.55 -13.51
CA PRO A 202 -17.98 14.65 -13.98
C PRO A 202 -16.99 14.19 -12.93
N ILE A 203 -16.53 15.09 -12.05
CA ILE A 203 -15.57 14.77 -10.98
C ILE A 203 -15.96 15.56 -9.74
N PHE A 204 -16.09 14.89 -8.60
CA PHE A 204 -16.34 15.55 -7.32
C PHE A 204 -15.85 14.72 -6.14
N ILE A 205 -15.74 15.38 -4.99
CA ILE A 205 -15.42 14.75 -3.70
C ILE A 205 -16.68 14.75 -2.85
N LEU A 206 -17.05 13.58 -2.34
CA LEU A 206 -18.14 13.42 -1.39
C LEU A 206 -17.57 13.33 0.03
N ASP A 207 -18.05 14.19 0.93
CA ASP A 207 -17.71 14.15 2.35
C ASP A 207 -18.62 13.16 3.08
N LEU A 208 -18.14 11.92 3.25
CA LEU A 208 -18.90 10.86 3.90
C LEU A 208 -19.04 11.11 5.41
N LYS A 209 -18.08 11.81 6.03
CA LYS A 209 -18.17 12.19 7.45
C LYS A 209 -19.29 13.20 7.67
N ALA A 210 -19.43 14.18 6.78
CA ALA A 210 -20.50 15.16 6.85
C ALA A 210 -21.88 14.47 6.72
N ILE A 211 -22.02 13.53 5.77
CA ILE A 211 -23.26 12.76 5.60
C ILE A 211 -23.60 11.95 6.86
N LYS A 212 -22.61 11.25 7.45
CA LYS A 212 -22.80 10.52 8.72
C LYS A 212 -23.24 11.43 9.86
N LYS A 213 -22.63 12.60 9.97
CA LYS A 213 -22.89 13.57 11.03
C LYS A 213 -24.26 14.23 10.89
N ASP A 214 -24.68 14.53 9.66
CA ASP A 214 -25.95 15.20 9.36
C ASP A 214 -27.16 14.31 9.72
N GLY A 215 -27.02 12.98 9.60
CA GLY A 215 -28.09 12.04 9.97
C GLY A 215 -29.36 12.15 9.12
N ASN A 216 -29.27 12.84 7.98
CA ASN A 216 -30.40 13.07 7.09
C ASN A 216 -30.84 11.76 6.42
N LYS A 217 -32.12 11.43 6.54
CA LYS A 217 -32.72 10.21 5.99
C LYS A 217 -32.51 10.06 4.48
N LEU A 218 -32.38 11.16 3.74
CA LEU A 218 -32.09 11.15 2.31
C LEU A 218 -30.67 10.66 1.98
N GLY A 219 -29.72 10.77 2.92
CA GLY A 219 -28.35 10.28 2.78
C GLY A 219 -28.14 8.85 3.28
N ASN A 220 -29.10 8.27 4.02
CA ASN A 220 -28.95 6.97 4.69
C ASN A 220 -28.63 5.80 3.75
N TRP A 221 -28.94 5.91 2.46
CA TRP A 221 -28.65 4.87 1.49
C TRP A 221 -27.14 4.61 1.32
N ILE A 222 -26.28 5.62 1.52
CA ILE A 222 -24.82 5.47 1.39
C ILE A 222 -24.16 4.97 2.69
N LEU A 223 -24.89 5.01 3.81
CA LEU A 223 -24.43 4.58 5.13
C LEU A 223 -24.56 3.06 5.35
N LYS A 224 -24.99 2.32 4.32
CA LYS A 224 -25.22 0.88 4.35
C LYS A 224 -24.40 0.21 3.26
N ASP A 225 -24.34 -1.12 3.29
CA ASP A 225 -23.76 -1.89 2.20
C ASP A 225 -24.46 -1.58 0.87
N ILE A 226 -23.65 -1.19 -0.12
CA ILE A 226 -24.07 -0.94 -1.49
C ILE A 226 -23.08 -1.62 -2.44
N LEU A 227 -23.52 -1.99 -3.65
CA LEU A 227 -22.61 -2.48 -4.67
C LEU A 227 -21.63 -1.36 -5.03
N PHE A 228 -20.34 -1.63 -4.84
CA PHE A 228 -19.25 -0.69 -4.99
C PHE A 228 -18.14 -1.32 -5.84
N ARG A 229 -17.55 -0.52 -6.72
CA ARG A 229 -16.54 -0.99 -7.67
C ARG A 229 -15.27 -1.47 -6.96
N LYS A 230 -14.83 -2.67 -7.33
CA LYS A 230 -13.57 -3.30 -6.91
C LYS A 230 -12.77 -3.70 -8.16
N THR A 231 -12.24 -2.72 -8.88
CA THR A 231 -11.29 -2.95 -9.97
C THR A 231 -9.86 -2.88 -9.44
N GLY A 232 -9.10 -3.98 -9.59
CA GLY A 232 -7.70 -4.07 -9.17
C GLY A 232 -6.78 -4.54 -10.30
N SER A 233 -5.64 -5.15 -9.94
CA SER A 233 -4.68 -5.67 -10.92
C SER A 233 -5.20 -6.87 -11.74
N GLY A 234 -6.34 -7.47 -11.34
CA GLY A 234 -7.12 -8.46 -12.09
C GLY A 234 -8.59 -8.35 -11.68
N THR A 235 -9.52 -8.78 -12.55
CA THR A 235 -10.97 -8.75 -12.27
C THR A 235 -11.61 -10.10 -12.55
N ASP A 236 -12.34 -10.65 -11.58
CA ASP A 236 -13.04 -11.94 -11.69
C ASP A 236 -14.41 -11.77 -12.35
N GLY A 237 -14.47 -11.14 -13.53
CA GLY A 237 -15.69 -10.93 -14.32
C GLY A 237 -16.79 -10.05 -13.71
N ASN A 238 -16.83 -9.89 -12.38
CA ASN A 238 -17.73 -9.01 -11.65
C ASN A 238 -16.91 -7.89 -10.99
N GLU A 239 -17.17 -6.65 -11.41
CA GLU A 239 -16.43 -5.49 -10.91
C GLU A 239 -17.05 -4.88 -9.65
N PHE A 240 -18.16 -5.41 -9.12
CA PHE A 240 -18.89 -4.84 -8.00
C PHE A 240 -19.06 -5.81 -6.83
N ILE A 241 -18.81 -5.30 -5.62
CA ILE A 241 -19.00 -6.04 -4.36
C ILE A 241 -19.76 -5.18 -3.36
N LYS A 242 -20.57 -5.82 -2.50
CA LYS A 242 -21.21 -5.11 -1.39
C LYS A 242 -20.15 -4.56 -0.44
N THR A 243 -20.22 -3.27 -0.15
CA THR A 243 -19.30 -2.59 0.78
C THR A 243 -20.01 -1.43 1.45
N ASN A 244 -19.81 -1.30 2.75
CA ASN A 244 -20.15 -0.06 3.46
C ASN A 244 -19.07 0.99 3.15
N VAL A 245 -19.35 1.83 2.16
CA VAL A 245 -18.41 2.85 1.66
C VAL A 245 -18.19 3.93 2.71
N ALA A 246 -19.26 4.33 3.41
CA ALA A 246 -19.18 5.33 4.46
C ALA A 246 -18.30 4.86 5.63
N ASP A 247 -18.35 3.59 6.02
CA ASP A 247 -17.46 3.02 7.05
C ASP A 247 -16.05 2.71 6.55
N SER A 248 -15.87 2.62 5.23
CA SER A 248 -14.55 2.38 4.64
C SER A 248 -13.74 3.67 4.47
N PHE A 249 -14.39 4.81 4.18
CA PHE A 249 -13.69 6.04 3.80
C PHE A 249 -14.29 7.29 4.47
N ASP A 250 -13.44 8.29 4.74
CA ASP A 250 -13.87 9.62 5.18
C ASP A 250 -14.38 10.46 4.01
N TYR A 251 -13.72 10.33 2.85
CA TYR A 251 -14.05 11.02 1.61
C TYR A 251 -14.06 10.03 0.45
N LEU A 252 -14.90 10.29 -0.54
CA LEU A 252 -14.93 9.52 -1.80
C LEU A 252 -14.73 10.45 -2.98
N ILE A 253 -13.73 10.18 -3.81
CA ILE A 253 -13.51 10.86 -5.08
C ILE A 253 -14.24 10.07 -6.16
N PHE A 254 -15.23 10.71 -6.79
CA PHE A 254 -15.96 10.13 -7.91
C PHE A 254 -15.46 10.70 -9.24
N ILE A 255 -15.33 9.83 -10.24
CA ILE A 255 -14.92 10.15 -11.61
C ILE A 255 -15.93 9.50 -12.57
N ASN A 256 -16.67 10.26 -13.36
CA ASN A 256 -17.69 9.67 -14.24
C ASN A 256 -17.08 8.79 -15.34
N LYS A 257 -15.94 9.19 -15.91
CA LYS A 257 -15.28 8.48 -17.01
C LYS A 257 -13.79 8.32 -16.73
N SER A 258 -13.37 7.08 -16.52
CA SER A 258 -11.96 6.73 -16.37
C SER A 258 -11.28 6.49 -17.71
N THR A 259 -9.96 6.64 -17.73
CA THR A 259 -9.10 6.24 -18.84
C THR A 259 -7.96 5.39 -18.32
N ASN A 260 -7.56 4.38 -19.09
CA ASN A 260 -6.43 3.54 -18.77
C ASN A 260 -5.15 4.34 -18.59
N SER A 261 -4.26 3.83 -17.74
CA SER A 261 -2.94 4.41 -17.56
C SER A 261 -2.11 4.29 -18.85
N LYS A 262 -1.14 5.19 -19.01
CA LYS A 262 -0.12 5.04 -20.06
C LYS A 262 0.91 4.01 -19.58
N LEU A 263 0.79 2.78 -20.08
CA LEU A 263 1.76 1.72 -19.78
C LEU A 263 3.13 2.09 -20.35
N LEU A 264 4.15 1.97 -19.53
CA LEU A 264 5.54 2.06 -19.98
C LEU A 264 5.90 0.71 -20.60
N ILE A 265 5.86 0.62 -21.92
CA ILE A 265 6.34 -0.58 -22.63
C ILE A 265 7.86 -0.60 -22.46
N GLY A 266 8.34 -1.41 -21.50
CA GLY A 266 9.75 -1.74 -21.44
C GLY A 266 10.13 -2.48 -22.71
N LYS A 267 11.14 -2.00 -23.45
CA LYS A 267 11.88 -2.91 -24.32
C LYS A 267 12.44 -3.98 -23.39
N SER A 268 11.97 -5.21 -23.51
CA SER A 268 12.65 -6.36 -22.93
C SER A 268 14.11 -6.29 -23.37
N LYS A 269 15.01 -6.01 -22.43
CA LYS A 269 16.42 -6.35 -22.59
C LYS A 269 16.59 -7.80 -22.18
#